data_AF-A0A7G9SS30-F1
#
_entry.id   AF-A0A7G9SS30-F1
#
_cell.length_a   1.000
_cell.length_b   1.000
_cell.length_c   1.000
_cell.angle_alpha   90.00
_cell.angle_beta   90.00
_cell.angle_gamma   90.00
#
_symmetry.space_group_name_H-M   'P 1'
#
loop_
_entity.id
_entity.type
_entity.pdbx_description
1 polymer ?
#
loop_
_entity_poly.entity_id
_entity_poly.type
_entity_poly.pdbx_seq_one_letter_code
_entity_poly.pdbx_strand_id
1 'polypeptide(L)'
;MTTNDDENQMDDARWQAQERARRLDPDADPAELRIARALRRVPPVSLPVDFAAQVAALALTQPASATAPEQSLLEQRLLRGLVIVFALSAAVVVAWFGRGWVAELAAVLPGGGDAVAWSGVAALCLLGNWSVGLLRGQGMRGSHAAA
;
A
#
# COMPACT_ATOMS: atom_id res chain seq x y z
N MET A 1 28.70 -21.78 -20.26
CA MET A 1 28.25 -20.53 -19.60
C MET A 1 27.56 -19.68 -20.68
N THR A 2 26.41 -20.15 -21.18
CA THR A 2 25.64 -19.54 -22.30
C THR A 2 24.14 -19.81 -22.18
N THR A 3 23.68 -20.56 -21.17
CA THR A 3 22.28 -21.00 -21.06
C THR A 3 21.35 -19.93 -20.47
N ASN A 4 21.86 -19.01 -19.65
CA ASN A 4 21.01 -18.03 -18.95
C ASN A 4 20.56 -16.88 -19.85
N ASP A 5 21.33 -16.53 -20.89
CA ASP A 5 20.99 -15.40 -21.78
C ASP A 5 19.87 -15.79 -22.76
N ASP A 6 19.85 -17.05 -23.21
CA ASP A 6 18.82 -17.58 -24.10
C ASP A 6 17.46 -17.72 -23.39
N GLU A 7 17.45 -18.15 -22.11
CA GLU A 7 16.24 -18.24 -21.30
C GLU A 7 15.63 -16.86 -21.03
N ASN A 8 16.45 -15.86 -20.70
CA ASN A 8 15.98 -14.47 -20.49
C ASN A 8 15.43 -13.84 -21.78
N GLN A 9 16.06 -14.10 -22.93
CA GLN A 9 15.60 -13.56 -24.21
C GLN A 9 14.28 -14.20 -24.69
N MET A 10 14.10 -15.49 -24.43
CA MET A 10 12.82 -16.17 -24.67
C MET A 10 11.70 -15.59 -23.79
N ASP A 11 12.00 -15.27 -22.53
CA ASP A 11 11.05 -14.64 -21.61
C ASP A 11 10.64 -13.24 -22.07
N ASP A 12 11.58 -12.41 -22.54
CA ASP A 12 11.29 -11.07 -23.06
C ASP A 12 10.44 -11.10 -24.33
N ALA A 13 10.78 -11.98 -25.29
CA ALA A 13 10.01 -12.11 -26.53
C ALA A 13 8.56 -12.56 -26.26
N ARG A 14 8.39 -13.51 -25.33
CA ARG A 14 7.09 -14.00 -24.90
C ARG A 14 6.30 -12.93 -24.16
N TRP A 15 6.97 -12.17 -23.28
CA TRP A 15 6.38 -11.03 -22.59
C TRP A 15 5.84 -9.98 -23.57
N GLN A 16 6.62 -9.62 -24.59
CA GLN A 16 6.19 -8.65 -25.61
C GLN A 16 5.03 -9.16 -26.46
N ALA A 17 4.97 -10.47 -26.75
CA ALA A 17 3.84 -11.07 -27.45
C ALA A 17 2.55 -10.99 -26.61
N GLN A 18 2.64 -11.26 -25.30
CA GLN A 18 1.53 -11.14 -24.37
C GLN A 18 1.06 -9.69 -24.20
N GLU A 19 1.98 -8.72 -24.09
CA GLU A 19 1.62 -7.32 -23.91
C GLU A 19 0.94 -6.74 -25.17
N ARG A 20 1.38 -7.15 -26.38
CA ARG A 20 0.68 -6.83 -27.63
C ARG A 20 -0.72 -7.46 -27.69
N ALA A 21 -0.84 -8.74 -27.34
CA ALA A 21 -2.14 -9.42 -27.28
C ALA A 21 -3.08 -8.80 -26.24
N ARG A 22 -2.55 -8.40 -25.07
CA ARG A 22 -3.28 -7.66 -24.03
C ARG A 22 -3.81 -6.34 -24.58
N ARG A 23 -3.11 -5.65 -25.47
CA ARG A 23 -3.60 -4.40 -26.10
C ARG A 23 -4.59 -4.63 -27.24
N LEU A 24 -4.87 -5.89 -27.59
CA LEU A 24 -5.64 -6.28 -28.78
C LEU A 24 -5.03 -5.74 -30.08
N ASP A 25 -3.70 -5.69 -30.14
CA ASP A 25 -2.96 -5.31 -31.33
C ASP A 25 -3.31 -6.26 -32.51
N PRO A 26 -3.61 -5.73 -33.71
CA PRO A 26 -3.91 -6.56 -34.89
C PRO A 26 -2.76 -7.49 -35.28
N ASP A 27 -1.52 -7.14 -34.98
CA ASP A 27 -0.32 -7.94 -35.31
C ASP A 27 0.15 -8.81 -34.13
N ALA A 28 -0.68 -8.95 -33.08
CA ALA A 28 -0.38 -9.86 -31.98
C ALA A 28 -0.53 -11.34 -32.37
N ASP A 29 0.23 -12.19 -31.70
CA ASP A 29 0.15 -13.64 -31.91
C ASP A 29 -1.29 -14.15 -31.68
N PRO A 30 -1.85 -14.98 -32.59
CA PRO A 30 -3.24 -15.40 -32.52
C PRO A 30 -3.57 -16.31 -31.33
N ALA A 31 -2.59 -17.05 -30.78
CA ALA A 31 -2.79 -17.86 -29.58
C ALA A 31 -2.85 -16.96 -28.35
N GLU A 32 -1.93 -16.00 -28.21
CA GLU A 32 -1.95 -15.01 -27.13
C GLU A 32 -3.20 -14.11 -27.19
N LEU A 33 -3.64 -13.72 -28.39
CA LEU A 33 -4.91 -12.99 -28.57
C LEU A 33 -6.13 -13.81 -28.12
N ARG A 34 -6.14 -15.13 -28.34
CA ARG A 34 -7.21 -16.00 -27.86
C ARG A 34 -7.26 -16.05 -26.34
N ILE A 35 -6.09 -16.15 -25.70
CA ILE A 35 -5.95 -16.13 -24.24
C ILE A 35 -6.41 -14.78 -23.69
N ALA A 36 -5.93 -13.67 -24.23
CA ALA A 36 -6.32 -12.32 -23.80
C ALA A 36 -7.83 -12.09 -23.92
N ARG A 37 -8.46 -12.56 -25.01
CA ARG A 37 -9.92 -12.50 -25.18
C ARG A 37 -10.66 -13.40 -24.20
N ALA A 38 -10.15 -14.60 -23.92
CA ALA A 38 -10.76 -15.50 -22.94
C ALA A 38 -10.74 -14.90 -21.52
N LEU A 39 -9.61 -14.32 -21.11
CA LEU A 39 -9.46 -13.66 -19.80
C LEU A 39 -10.34 -12.42 -19.66
N ARG A 40 -10.60 -11.69 -20.76
CA ARG A 40 -11.49 -10.52 -20.77
C ARG A 40 -12.96 -10.87 -20.81
N ARG A 41 -13.31 -12.06 -21.28
CA ARG A 41 -14.69 -12.55 -21.26
C ARG A 41 -15.00 -12.99 -19.84
N VAL A 42 -15.66 -12.13 -19.08
CA VAL A 42 -16.24 -12.50 -17.80
C VAL A 42 -17.35 -13.52 -18.08
N PRO A 43 -17.24 -14.77 -17.58
CA PRO A 43 -18.32 -15.74 -17.69
C PRO A 43 -19.58 -15.16 -17.04
N PRO A 44 -20.79 -15.44 -17.54
CA PRO A 44 -22.01 -15.02 -16.86
C PRO A 44 -22.08 -15.71 -15.50
N VAL A 45 -21.81 -14.95 -14.44
CA VAL A 45 -21.91 -15.40 -13.05
C VAL A 45 -23.08 -14.70 -12.39
N SER A 46 -24.06 -15.49 -11.92
CA SER A 46 -25.11 -14.98 -11.05
C SER A 46 -24.55 -14.86 -9.64
N LEU A 47 -24.24 -13.64 -9.23
CA LEU A 47 -23.79 -13.35 -7.87
C LEU A 47 -25.00 -13.15 -6.95
N PRO A 48 -24.98 -13.70 -5.72
CA PRO A 48 -25.98 -13.37 -4.71
C PRO A 48 -26.02 -11.87 -4.43
N VAL A 49 -27.17 -11.34 -4.03
CA VAL A 49 -27.33 -9.90 -3.70
C VAL A 49 -26.37 -9.45 -2.60
N ASP A 50 -26.04 -10.34 -1.66
CA ASP A 50 -25.14 -10.07 -0.54
C ASP A 50 -23.68 -10.49 -0.79
N PHE A 51 -23.30 -10.79 -2.04
CA PHE A 51 -21.94 -11.24 -2.35
C PHE A 51 -20.87 -10.27 -1.85
N ALA A 52 -21.07 -8.96 -2.05
CA ALA A 52 -20.13 -7.94 -1.59
C ALA A 52 -19.98 -7.95 -0.05
N ALA A 53 -21.08 -8.15 0.68
CA ALA A 53 -21.05 -8.23 2.14
C ALA A 53 -20.35 -9.50 2.62
N GLN A 54 -20.56 -10.63 1.95
CA GLN A 54 -19.90 -11.90 2.26
C GLN A 54 -18.39 -11.85 1.97
N VAL A 55 -17.99 -11.26 0.84
CA VAL A 55 -16.58 -11.04 0.50
C VAL A 55 -15.92 -10.07 1.47
N ALA A 56 -16.61 -9.00 1.86
CA ALA A 56 -16.11 -8.06 2.86
C ALA A 56 -15.91 -8.76 4.21
N ALA A 57 -16.88 -9.58 4.66
CA ALA A 57 -16.74 -10.38 5.86
C ALA A 57 -15.55 -11.36 5.76
N LEU A 58 -15.40 -12.05 4.62
CA LEU A 58 -14.30 -12.97 4.40
C LEU A 58 -12.94 -12.26 4.41
N ALA A 59 -12.82 -11.08 3.79
CA ALA A 59 -11.61 -10.27 3.78
C ALA A 59 -11.22 -9.76 5.18
N LEU A 60 -12.21 -9.54 6.06
CA LEU A 60 -11.96 -9.18 7.46
C LEU A 60 -11.47 -10.38 8.29
N THR A 61 -11.91 -11.60 7.95
CA THR A 61 -11.47 -12.84 8.60
C THR A 61 -10.12 -13.34 8.10
N GLN A 62 -9.72 -13.02 6.86
CA GLN A 62 -8.41 -13.38 6.36
C GLN A 62 -7.36 -12.45 6.97
N PRO A 63 -6.34 -12.97 7.68
CA PRO A 63 -5.21 -12.15 8.07
C PRO A 63 -4.56 -11.63 6.80
N ALA A 64 -4.25 -10.33 6.75
CA ALA A 64 -3.56 -9.64 5.64
C ALA A 64 -2.13 -10.17 5.38
N SER A 65 -1.81 -11.36 5.89
CA SER A 65 -0.53 -12.04 5.94
C SER A 65 -0.56 -13.37 5.18
N ALA A 66 -1.66 -13.71 4.50
CA ALA A 66 -1.81 -14.99 3.78
C ALA A 66 -0.96 -15.10 2.50
N THR A 67 -0.07 -14.14 2.22
CA THR A 67 0.98 -14.24 1.21
C THR A 67 2.35 -14.19 1.88
N ALA A 68 3.01 -15.36 1.94
CA ALA A 68 4.35 -15.67 2.49
C ALA A 68 4.42 -16.09 3.99
N PRO A 69 4.46 -17.41 4.31
CA PRO A 69 4.44 -17.92 5.68
C PRO A 69 5.73 -17.74 6.51
N GLU A 70 6.83 -17.23 5.96
CA GLU A 70 8.14 -17.27 6.64
C GLU A 70 8.80 -15.89 6.88
N GLN A 71 8.34 -14.80 6.24
CA GLN A 71 9.04 -13.50 6.24
C GLN A 71 8.44 -12.43 7.18
N SER A 72 7.29 -12.69 7.80
CA SER A 72 6.45 -11.60 8.32
C SER A 72 6.90 -10.98 9.66
N LEU A 73 7.40 -11.75 10.65
CA LEU A 73 7.63 -11.21 11.99
C LEU A 73 8.94 -10.42 12.14
N LEU A 74 10.01 -10.88 11.49
CA LEU A 74 11.31 -10.19 11.53
C LEU A 74 11.23 -8.86 10.77
N GLU A 75 10.66 -8.88 9.57
CA GLU A 75 10.43 -7.69 8.75
C GLU A 75 9.55 -6.68 9.51
N GLN A 76 8.46 -7.15 10.14
CA GLN A 76 7.60 -6.28 10.93
C GLN A 76 8.33 -5.67 12.14
N ARG A 77 9.22 -6.42 12.81
CA ARG A 77 10.07 -5.89 13.90
C ARG A 77 11.09 -4.87 13.40
N LEU A 78 11.71 -5.12 12.25
CA LEU A 78 12.66 -4.20 11.61
C LEU A 78 11.96 -2.90 11.22
N LEU A 79 10.81 -2.97 10.57
CA LEU A 79 10.01 -1.81 10.20
C LEU A 79 9.56 -1.02 11.44
N ARG A 80 9.12 -1.72 12.49
CA ARG A 80 8.74 -1.06 13.76
C ARG A 80 9.94 -0.39 14.43
N GLY A 81 11.09 -1.05 14.47
CA GLY A 81 12.33 -0.49 14.97
C GLY A 81 12.77 0.74 14.17
N LEU A 82 12.71 0.67 12.84
CA LEU A 82 13.03 1.78 11.94
C LEU A 82 12.13 2.99 12.20
N VAL A 83 10.82 2.79 12.34
CA VAL A 83 9.86 3.86 12.65
C VAL A 83 10.19 4.50 14.00
N ILE A 84 10.52 3.71 15.03
CA ILE A 84 10.90 4.23 16.35
C ILE A 84 12.18 5.07 16.26
N VAL A 85 13.23 4.53 15.63
CA VAL A 85 14.51 5.25 15.46
C VAL A 85 14.31 6.54 14.68
N PHE A 86 13.52 6.50 13.61
CA PHE A 86 13.21 7.67 12.80
C PHE A 86 12.42 8.73 13.59
N ALA A 87 11.41 8.32 14.36
CA ALA A 87 10.62 9.22 15.19
C ALA A 87 11.48 9.90 16.28
N LEU A 88 12.35 9.14 16.95
CA LEU A 88 13.29 9.69 17.93
C LEU A 88 14.28 10.65 17.30
N SER A 89 14.84 10.30 16.14
CA SER A 89 15.77 11.16 15.40
C SER A 89 15.09 12.46 14.98
N ALA A 90 13.86 12.39 14.46
CA ALA A 90 13.07 13.56 14.11
C ALA A 90 12.80 14.46 15.33
N ALA A 91 12.44 13.87 16.48
CA ALA A 91 12.21 14.61 17.72
C ALA A 91 13.48 15.36 18.18
N VAL A 92 14.66 14.74 18.09
CA VAL A 92 15.95 15.36 18.41
C VAL A 92 16.23 16.54 17.47
N VAL A 93 16.04 16.35 16.16
CA VAL A 93 16.24 17.43 15.17
C VAL A 93 15.30 18.60 15.44
N VAL A 94 14.02 18.33 15.72
CA VAL A 94 13.04 19.38 16.05
C VAL A 94 13.41 20.09 17.35
N ALA A 95 13.89 19.38 18.38
CA ALA A 95 14.31 20.00 19.63
C ALA A 95 15.53 20.93 19.45
N TRP A 96 16.48 20.54 18.59
CA TRP A 96 17.72 21.28 18.39
C TRP A 96 17.57 22.43 17.39
N PHE A 97 16.86 22.20 16.28
CA PHE A 97 16.78 23.14 15.15
C PHE A 97 15.38 23.73 14.95
N GLY A 98 14.35 23.18 15.58
CA GLY A 98 12.95 23.54 15.31
C GLY A 98 12.67 25.02 15.55
N ARG A 99 13.32 25.66 16.52
CA ARG A 99 13.09 27.08 16.82
C ARG A 99 13.52 28.01 15.68
N GLY A 100 14.60 27.67 14.96
CA GLY A 100 15.04 28.42 13.78
C GLY A 100 14.10 28.25 12.59
N TRP A 101 13.66 27.01 12.34
CA TRP A 101 12.78 26.69 11.21
C TRP A 101 11.36 27.23 11.41
N VAL A 102 10.86 27.20 12.65
CA VAL A 102 9.56 27.78 13.01
C VAL A 102 9.55 29.30 12.80
N ALA A 103 10.66 29.99 13.10
CA ALA A 103 10.78 31.42 12.86
C ALA A 103 10.77 31.76 11.36
N GLU A 104 11.50 30.99 10.54
CA GLU A 104 11.49 31.13 9.08
C GLU A 104 10.11 30.81 8.48
N LEU A 105 9.45 29.76 8.96
CA LEU A 105 8.08 29.41 8.54
C LEU A 105 7.09 30.52 8.89
N ALA A 106 7.21 31.12 10.08
CA ALA A 106 6.39 32.24 10.49
C ALA A 106 6.64 33.48 9.61
N ALA A 107 7.85 33.66 9.09
CA ALA A 107 8.16 34.78 8.19
C ALA A 107 7.52 34.62 6.79
N VAL A 108 7.30 33.38 6.34
CA VAL A 108 6.76 33.08 5.00
C VAL A 108 5.24 32.90 5.00
N LEU A 109 4.65 32.40 6.09
CA LEU A 109 3.21 32.16 6.15
C LEU A 109 2.39 33.47 6.32
N PRO A 110 1.33 33.69 5.52
CA PRO A 110 0.39 34.77 5.77
C PRO A 110 -0.32 34.51 7.10
N GLY A 111 -0.03 35.33 8.12
CA GLY A 111 -0.52 35.14 9.49
C GLY A 111 0.56 34.78 10.52
N GLY A 112 1.83 34.72 10.13
CA GLY A 112 2.93 34.72 11.09
C GLY A 112 3.02 33.47 11.97
N GLY A 113 3.45 33.67 13.22
CA GLY A 113 3.59 32.59 14.20
C GLY A 113 2.26 31.89 14.55
N ASP A 114 1.14 32.61 14.51
CA ASP A 114 -0.17 32.04 14.79
C ASP A 114 -0.59 31.02 13.72
N ALA A 115 -0.30 31.30 12.45
CA ALA A 115 -0.57 30.36 11.36
C ALA A 115 0.27 29.07 11.49
N VAL A 116 1.51 29.19 11.97
CA VAL A 116 2.38 28.04 12.26
C VAL A 116 1.86 27.23 13.45
N ALA A 117 1.38 27.89 14.50
CA ALA A 117 0.77 27.21 15.65
C ALA A 117 -0.51 26.45 15.25
N TRP A 118 -1.41 27.09 14.49
CA TRP A 118 -2.66 26.47 14.04
C TRP A 118 -2.44 25.32 13.05
N SER A 119 -1.46 25.43 12.16
CA SER A 119 -1.08 24.32 11.27
C SER A 119 -0.49 23.14 12.05
N GLY A 120 0.29 23.39 13.10
CA GLY A 120 0.74 22.35 14.03
C GLY A 120 -0.42 21.64 14.73
N VAL A 121 -1.41 22.39 15.22
CA VAL A 121 -2.63 21.81 15.83
C VAL A 121 -3.42 20.99 14.80
N ALA A 122 -3.59 21.48 13.57
CA ALA A 122 -4.27 20.76 12.51
C ALA A 122 -3.55 19.44 12.15
N ALA A 123 -2.22 19.47 12.05
CA ALA A 123 -1.42 18.28 11.83
C ALA A 123 -1.59 17.26 12.97
N LEU A 124 -1.58 17.72 14.23
CA LEU A 124 -1.83 16.86 15.39
C LEU A 124 -3.22 16.22 15.34
N CYS A 125 -4.25 16.98 14.99
CA CYS A 125 -5.61 16.48 14.85
C CYS A 125 -5.73 15.43 13.74
N LEU A 126 -5.09 15.64 12.59
CA LEU A 126 -5.07 14.68 11.48
C LEU A 126 -4.37 13.37 11.88
N LEU A 127 -3.21 13.47 12.51
CA LEU A 127 -2.45 12.31 13.00
C LEU A 127 -3.24 11.55 14.07
N GLY A 128 -3.87 12.27 15.00
CA GLY A 128 -4.76 11.71 16.01
C GLY A 128 -5.91 10.94 15.38
N ASN A 129 -6.65 11.55 14.45
CA ASN A 129 -7.76 10.90 13.76
C ASN A 129 -7.32 9.64 12.99
N TRP A 130 -6.18 9.69 12.32
CA TRP A 130 -5.60 8.52 11.63
C TRP A 130 -5.21 7.40 12.59
N SER A 131 -4.57 7.73 13.72
CA SER A 131 -4.18 6.74 14.73
C SER A 131 -5.39 6.01 15.34
N VAL A 132 -6.49 6.73 15.57
CA VAL A 132 -7.76 6.13 16.03
C VAL A 132 -8.34 5.19 14.96
N GLY A 133 -8.26 5.57 13.69
CA GLY A 133 -8.66 4.70 12.57
C GLY A 133 -7.85 3.39 12.52
N LEU A 134 -6.53 3.49 12.69
CA LEU A 134 -5.62 2.34 12.76
C LEU A 134 -5.93 1.43 13.97
N LEU A 135 -6.20 2.02 15.13
CA LEU A 135 -6.56 1.28 16.35
C LEU A 135 -7.94 0.60 16.24
N ARG A 136 -8.94 1.27 15.65
CA ARG A 136 -10.27 0.67 15.40
C ARG A 136 -10.22 -0.49 14.42
N GLY A 137 -9.37 -0.40 13.39
CA GLY A 137 -9.10 -1.52 12.47
C GLY A 137 -8.47 -2.75 13.16
N GLN A 138 -7.73 -2.55 14.26
CA GLN A 138 -7.12 -3.63 15.05
C GLN A 138 -8.09 -4.20 16.11
N GLY A 139 -8.93 -3.37 16.74
CA GLY A 139 -9.88 -3.81 17.78
C GLY A 139 -10.99 -4.74 17.26
N MET A 140 -11.43 -4.55 16.01
CA MET A 140 -12.38 -5.48 15.36
C MET A 140 -11.75 -6.86 15.11
N ARG A 141 -10.43 -6.95 14.89
CA ARG A 141 -9.72 -8.25 14.77
C ARG A 141 -9.55 -8.98 16.10
N GLY A 142 -9.45 -8.25 17.22
CA GLY A 142 -9.32 -8.86 18.56
C GLY A 142 -10.63 -9.43 19.12
N SER A 143 -11.78 -8.88 18.71
CA SER A 143 -13.09 -9.31 19.25
C SER A 143 -13.60 -10.63 18.65
N HIS A 144 -13.10 -11.03 17.48
CA HIS A 144 -13.42 -12.32 16.86
C HIS A 144 -12.57 -13.51 17.35
N ALA A 145 -11.59 -13.28 18.23
CA ALA A 145 -10.76 -14.34 18.82
C ALA A 145 -11.25 -14.79 20.22
N ALA A 146 -12.33 -14.19 20.73
CA ALA A 146 -12.87 -14.44 22.07
C ALA A 146 -14.30 -15.00 22.09
N ALA A 147 -14.81 -15.48 20.95
CA ALA A 147 -16.13 -16.12 20.83
C ALA A 147 -15.99 -17.56 20.33
#